data_AF-A0A317Z258-F1
#
_entry.id   AF-A0A317Z258-F1
#
_cell.length_a   1.000
_cell.length_b   1.000
_cell.length_c   1.000
_cell.angle_alpha   90.00
_cell.angle_beta   90.00
_cell.angle_gamma   90.00
#
_symmetry.space_group_name_H-M   'P 1'
#
loop_
_entity.id
_entity.type
_entity.pdbx_description
1 polymer ?
#
loop_
_entity_poly.entity_id
_entity_poly.type
_entity_poly.pdbx_seq_one_letter_code
_entity_poly.pdbx_strand_id
1 'polypeptide(L)'
;EQEIIDALTELVDQIIHEELALRERLNEHNHTETLDRIYRSLGILKYSRLISVEEASHRLGDIKLGVDLGILDMEDFRFNELMVAIQSPFLIDETDEQSIEAKRAEILRTYI
;
A
#
# COMPACT_ATOMS: atom_id res chain seq x y z
N GLU A 1 -3.04 -27.70 -20.62
CA GLU A 1 -3.48 -26.35 -20.20
C GLU A 1 -4.33 -26.41 -18.94
N GLN A 2 -5.39 -27.23 -18.90
CA GLN A 2 -6.25 -27.35 -17.71
C GLN A 2 -5.49 -27.73 -16.42
N GLU A 3 -4.64 -28.75 -16.44
CA GLU A 3 -3.83 -29.15 -15.28
C GLU A 3 -2.92 -28.03 -14.74
N ILE A 4 -2.44 -27.13 -15.62
CA ILE A 4 -1.61 -25.98 -15.22
C ILE A 4 -2.46 -24.92 -14.53
N ILE A 5 -3.68 -24.69 -15.04
CA ILE A 5 -4.64 -23.76 -14.44
C ILE A 5 -5.07 -24.28 -13.06
N ASP A 6 -5.36 -25.56 -12.95
CA ASP A 6 -5.81 -26.17 -11.69
C ASP A 6 -4.68 -26.11 -10.64
N ALA A 7 -3.44 -26.46 -11.01
CA ALA A 7 -2.29 -26.34 -10.12
C ALA A 7 -1.99 -24.89 -9.70
N LEU A 8 -2.14 -23.92 -10.61
CA LEU A 8 -1.99 -22.50 -10.28
C LEU A 8 -3.09 -22.03 -9.32
N THR A 9 -4.33 -22.50 -9.52
CA THR A 9 -5.48 -22.15 -8.66
C THR A 9 -5.26 -22.67 -7.24
N GLU A 10 -4.85 -23.92 -7.08
CA GLU A 10 -4.53 -24.50 -5.77
C GLU A 10 -3.42 -23.71 -5.05
N LEU A 11 -2.38 -23.30 -5.79
CA LEU A 11 -1.30 -22.50 -5.22
C LEU A 11 -1.78 -21.11 -4.78
N VAL A 12 -2.63 -20.45 -5.59
CA VAL A 12 -3.21 -19.15 -5.24
C VAL A 12 -4.07 -19.26 -3.98
N ASP A 13 -4.88 -20.31 -3.87
CA ASP A 13 -5.73 -20.54 -2.69
C ASP A 13 -4.90 -20.76 -1.42
N GLN A 14 -3.79 -21.49 -1.52
CA GLN A 14 -2.85 -21.67 -0.40
C GLN A 14 -2.25 -20.33 0.04
N ILE A 15 -1.79 -19.50 -0.90
CA ILE A 15 -1.23 -18.18 -0.60
C ILE A 15 -2.27 -17.29 0.10
N ILE A 16 -3.52 -17.31 -0.36
CA ILE A 16 -4.62 -16.55 0.27
C ILE A 16 -4.82 -17.01 1.72
N HIS A 17 -4.86 -18.33 1.98
CA HIS A 17 -5.04 -18.85 3.33
C HIS A 17 -3.90 -18.47 4.27
N GLU A 18 -2.65 -18.57 3.81
CA GLU A 18 -1.48 -18.17 4.60
C GLU A 18 -1.52 -16.68 4.93
N GLU A 19 -1.92 -15.84 3.98
CA GLU A 19 -2.03 -14.40 4.15
C GLU A 19 -3.08 -14.01 5.20
N LEU A 20 -4.27 -14.62 5.12
CA LEU A 20 -5.35 -14.39 6.08
C LEU A 20 -4.95 -14.82 7.50
N ALA A 21 -4.30 -15.98 7.64
CA ALA A 21 -3.81 -16.45 8.94
C ALA A 21 -2.74 -15.50 9.52
N LEU A 22 -1.88 -14.91 8.69
CA LEU A 22 -0.92 -13.91 9.12
C LEU A 22 -1.61 -12.61 9.57
N ARG A 23 -2.65 -12.16 8.85
CA ARG A 23 -3.45 -10.99 9.24
C ARG A 23 -4.11 -11.15 10.60
N GLU A 24 -4.72 -12.30 10.86
CA GLU A 24 -5.33 -12.61 12.16
C GLU A 24 -4.28 -12.55 13.28
N ARG A 25 -3.12 -13.18 13.08
CA ARG A 25 -2.03 -13.16 14.07
C ARG A 25 -1.51 -11.75 14.36
N LEU A 26 -1.39 -10.90 13.33
CA LEU A 26 -0.98 -9.50 13.52
C LEU A 26 -2.00 -8.73 14.35
N ASN A 27 -3.29 -8.99 14.14
CA ASN A 27 -4.35 -8.32 14.87
C ASN A 27 -4.46 -8.81 16.33
N GLU A 28 -4.23 -10.10 16.59
CA GLU A 28 -4.41 -10.67 17.92
C GLU A 28 -3.19 -10.56 18.83
N HIS A 29 -1.98 -10.75 18.30
CA HIS A 29 -0.77 -10.88 19.13
C HIS A 29 0.09 -9.62 19.13
N ASN A 30 0.16 -8.92 17.99
CA ASN A 30 1.01 -7.74 17.80
C ASN A 30 0.16 -6.49 17.52
N HIS A 31 -1.00 -6.38 18.16
CA HIS A 31 -1.98 -5.34 17.86
C HIS A 31 -1.38 -3.93 17.94
N THR A 32 -0.75 -3.58 19.07
CA THR A 32 -0.16 -2.25 19.28
C THR A 32 0.96 -1.93 18.29
N GLU A 33 1.82 -2.91 17.96
CA GLU A 33 2.89 -2.73 16.97
C GLU A 33 2.32 -2.53 15.56
N THR A 34 1.26 -3.28 15.24
CA THR A 34 0.53 -3.18 13.97
C THR A 34 -0.12 -1.80 13.84
N LEU A 35 -0.78 -1.33 14.90
CA LEU A 35 -1.32 0.04 14.97
C LEU A 35 -0.22 1.08 14.76
N ASP A 36 0.88 1.03 15.51
CA ASP A 36 1.98 1.99 15.39
C ASP A 36 2.55 2.01 13.96
N ARG A 37 2.77 0.83 13.35
CA ARG A 37 3.24 0.73 11.97
C ARG A 37 2.28 1.40 10.99
N ILE A 38 0.98 1.10 11.08
CA ILE A 38 -0.05 1.66 10.19
C ILE A 38 -0.13 3.18 10.34
N TYR A 39 -0.22 3.69 11.58
CA TYR A 39 -0.34 5.13 11.83
C TYR A 39 0.94 5.90 11.47
N ARG A 40 2.12 5.30 11.64
CA ARG A 40 3.38 5.88 11.14
C ARG A 40 3.36 5.99 9.63
N SER A 41 2.93 4.93 8.94
CA SER A 41 2.80 4.94 7.48
C SER A 41 1.81 6.01 7.00
N LEU A 42 0.69 6.19 7.72
CA LEU A 42 -0.27 7.26 7.46
C LEU A 42 0.36 8.65 7.63
N GLY A 43 1.10 8.86 8.72
CA GLY A 43 1.80 10.13 8.96
C GLY A 43 2.83 10.43 7.87
N ILE A 44 3.63 9.44 7.45
CA ILE A 44 4.62 9.61 6.38
C ILE A 44 3.92 10.02 5.07
N LEU A 45 2.84 9.33 4.69
CA LEU A 45 2.12 9.65 3.46
C LEU A 45 1.46 11.04 3.51
N LYS A 46 0.92 11.45 4.66
CA LYS A 46 0.27 12.77 4.83
C LYS A 46 1.22 13.96 4.93
N TYR A 47 2.46 13.75 5.38
CA TYR A 47 3.35 14.87 5.72
C TYR A 47 4.69 14.88 4.99
N SER A 48 5.12 13.78 4.37
CA SER A 48 6.37 13.74 3.61
C SER A 48 6.41 14.80 2.50
N ARG A 49 7.62 15.28 2.17
CA ARG A 49 7.86 16.22 1.06
C ARG A 49 8.65 15.59 -0.08
N LEU A 50 9.33 14.50 0.19
CA LEU A 50 10.04 13.65 -0.75
C LEU A 50 9.75 12.21 -0.35
N ILE A 51 9.46 11.36 -1.31
CA ILE A 51 9.26 9.93 -1.07
C ILE A 51 9.62 9.14 -2.32
N SER A 52 10.37 8.07 -2.15
CA SER A 52 10.73 7.16 -3.25
C SER A 52 9.52 6.30 -3.65
N VAL A 53 9.59 5.60 -4.79
CA VAL A 53 8.51 4.71 -5.20
C VAL A 53 8.42 3.48 -4.29
N GLU A 54 9.57 2.98 -3.82
CA GLU A 54 9.66 1.83 -2.92
C GLU A 54 9.06 2.15 -1.56
N GLU A 55 9.43 3.32 -1.00
CA GLU A 55 8.86 3.76 0.28
C GLU A 55 7.36 4.02 0.14
N ALA A 56 6.92 4.74 -0.89
CA ALA A 56 5.50 4.98 -1.13
C ALA A 56 4.70 3.67 -1.26
N SER A 57 5.21 2.70 -2.03
CA SER A 57 4.57 1.40 -2.22
C SER A 57 4.45 0.63 -0.90
N HIS A 58 5.51 0.63 -0.09
CA HIS A 58 5.52 -0.03 1.20
C HIS A 58 4.52 0.61 2.17
N ARG A 59 4.49 1.95 2.23
CA ARG A 59 3.57 2.70 3.11
C ARG A 59 2.12 2.56 2.66
N LEU A 60 1.83 2.58 1.36
CA LEU A 60 0.49 2.30 0.85
C LEU A 60 0.03 0.87 1.17
N GLY A 61 0.95 -0.11 1.16
CA GLY A 61 0.67 -1.47 1.60
C GLY A 61 0.28 -1.56 3.07
N ASP A 62 0.97 -0.82 3.94
CA ASP A 62 0.59 -0.72 5.36
C ASP A 62 -0.81 -0.08 5.54
N ILE A 63 -1.14 0.96 4.76
CA ILE A 63 -2.50 1.55 4.79
C ILE A 63 -3.53 0.54 4.32
N LYS A 64 -3.28 -0.17 3.22
CA LYS A 64 -4.19 -1.21 2.71
C LYS A 64 -4.46 -2.27 3.76
N LEU A 65 -3.41 -2.75 4.44
CA LEU A 65 -3.56 -3.69 5.55
C LEU A 65 -4.40 -3.08 6.68
N GLY A 66 -4.16 -1.82 7.05
CA GLY A 66 -4.94 -1.15 8.09
C GLY A 66 -6.42 -0.98 7.74
N VAL A 67 -6.74 -0.69 6.48
CA VAL A 67 -8.13 -0.66 5.99
C VAL A 67 -8.74 -2.07 6.06
N ASP A 68 -8.03 -3.09 5.58
CA ASP A 68 -8.54 -4.47 5.56
C ASP A 68 -8.74 -5.08 6.96
N LEU A 69 -7.93 -4.66 7.94
CA LEU A 69 -8.07 -5.05 9.34
C LEU A 69 -9.11 -4.21 10.10
N GLY A 70 -9.72 -3.20 9.46
CA GLY A 70 -10.67 -2.28 10.10
C GLY A 70 -10.03 -1.31 11.10
N ILE A 71 -8.71 -1.12 11.03
CA ILE A 71 -7.94 -0.18 11.87
C ILE A 71 -8.12 1.26 11.38
N LEU A 72 -8.14 1.43 10.05
CA LEU A 72 -8.36 2.72 9.39
C LEU A 72 -9.73 2.74 8.73
N ASP A 73 -10.53 3.73 9.07
CA ASP A 73 -11.82 3.97 8.44
C ASP A 73 -11.62 4.85 7.19
N MET A 74 -11.45 4.20 6.03
CA MET A 74 -11.24 4.84 4.73
C MET A 74 -12.09 4.13 3.66
N GLU A 75 -13.40 4.37 3.67
CA GLU A 75 -14.38 3.70 2.77
C GLU A 75 -13.99 3.80 1.28
N ASP A 76 -13.40 4.92 0.85
CA ASP A 76 -12.99 5.18 -0.54
C ASP A 76 -11.47 5.04 -0.78
N PHE A 77 -10.77 4.16 -0.06
CA PHE A 77 -9.33 4.00 -0.26
C PHE A 77 -8.99 3.34 -1.61
N ARG A 78 -8.65 4.17 -2.60
CA ARG A 78 -8.31 3.77 -3.98
C ARG A 78 -6.88 3.24 -4.10
N PHE A 79 -6.57 2.17 -3.39
CA PHE A 79 -5.23 1.57 -3.32
C PHE A 79 -4.60 1.34 -4.70
N ASN A 80 -5.31 0.64 -5.59
CA ASN A 80 -4.78 0.29 -6.91
C ASN A 80 -4.47 1.53 -7.77
N GLU A 81 -5.33 2.55 -7.70
CA GLU A 81 -5.12 3.80 -8.44
C GLU A 81 -3.89 4.54 -7.92
N LEU A 82 -3.72 4.61 -6.60
CA LEU A 82 -2.55 5.24 -5.99
C LEU A 82 -1.25 4.50 -6.34
N MET A 83 -1.27 3.16 -6.34
CA MET A 83 -0.11 2.34 -6.73
C MET A 83 0.35 2.59 -8.16
N VAL A 84 -0.58 2.88 -9.07
CA VAL A 84 -0.28 3.28 -10.45
C VAL A 84 0.19 4.73 -10.51
N ALA A 85 -0.51 5.64 -9.81
CA ALA A 85 -0.23 7.08 -9.83
C ALA A 85 1.16 7.44 -9.29
N ILE A 86 1.73 6.66 -8.37
CA ILE A 86 3.08 6.91 -7.84
C ILE A 86 4.21 6.48 -8.78
N GLN A 87 3.92 5.79 -9.88
CA GLN A 87 4.95 5.31 -10.81
C GLN A 87 5.53 6.47 -11.62
N SER A 88 6.85 6.43 -11.85
CA SER A 88 7.59 7.52 -12.51
C SER A 88 6.99 7.98 -13.85
N PRO A 89 6.51 7.11 -14.76
CA PRO A 89 5.93 7.55 -16.03
C PRO A 89 4.72 8.49 -15.91
N PHE A 90 3.97 8.43 -14.80
CA PHE A 90 2.82 9.30 -14.57
C PHE A 90 3.17 10.61 -13.85
N LEU A 91 4.43 10.76 -13.43
CA LEU A 91 4.92 11.90 -12.66
C LEU A 91 5.92 12.76 -13.42
N ILE A 92 6.58 12.19 -14.44
CA ILE A 92 7.57 12.90 -15.25
C ILE A 92 6.87 13.99 -16.05
N ASP A 93 7.35 15.22 -15.86
CA ASP A 93 7.03 16.36 -16.69
C ASP A 93 8.36 17.07 -16.97
N GLU A 94 8.77 17.13 -18.24
CA GLU A 94 10.04 17.72 -18.66
C GLU A 94 10.08 19.24 -18.45
N THR A 95 8.93 19.87 -18.21
CA THR A 95 8.81 21.32 -18.02
C THR A 95 8.87 21.75 -16.56
N ASP A 96 8.87 20.79 -15.63
CA ASP A 96 8.81 21.06 -14.19
C ASP A 96 10.19 20.96 -13.53
N GLU A 97 10.50 21.92 -12.67
CA GLU A 97 11.73 21.93 -11.88
C GLU A 97 11.67 20.98 -10.67
N GLN A 98 10.47 20.52 -10.29
CA GLN A 98 10.31 19.62 -9.15
C GLN A 98 10.80 18.20 -9.43
N SER A 99 11.43 17.59 -8.43
CA SER A 99 11.82 16.18 -8.50
C SER A 99 10.60 15.26 -8.53
N ILE A 100 10.75 14.10 -9.17
CA ILE A 100 9.71 13.06 -9.23
C ILE A 100 9.26 12.65 -7.82
N GLU A 101 10.18 12.59 -6.86
CA GLU A 101 9.87 12.25 -5.47
C GLU A 101 9.02 13.32 -4.77
N ALA A 102 9.22 14.59 -5.09
CA ALA A 102 8.40 15.67 -4.56
C ALA A 102 6.96 15.60 -5.08
N LYS A 103 6.82 15.37 -6.39
CA LYS A 103 5.51 15.17 -7.04
C LYS A 103 4.77 13.95 -6.50
N ARG A 104 5.49 12.84 -6.30
CA ARG A 104 4.93 11.63 -5.70
C ARG A 104 4.37 11.92 -4.31
N ALA A 105 5.15 12.60 -3.47
CA ALA A 105 4.71 13.00 -2.14
C ALA A 105 3.48 13.93 -2.23
N GLU A 106 3.43 14.85 -3.18
CA GLU A 106 2.27 15.74 -3.38
C GLU A 106 0.99 15.00 -3.74
N ILE A 107 1.04 14.06 -4.69
CA ILE A 107 -0.11 13.22 -5.03
C ILE A 107 -0.59 12.46 -3.80
N LEU A 108 0.33 11.82 -3.08
CA LEU A 108 -0.02 11.03 -1.89
C LEU A 108 -0.70 11.89 -0.82
N ARG A 109 -0.20 13.10 -0.54
CA ARG A 109 -0.84 14.03 0.41
C ARG A 109 -2.22 14.52 -0.01
N THR A 110 -2.52 14.50 -1.32
CA THR A 110 -3.79 14.97 -1.85
C THR A 110 -4.88 13.90 -1.74
N TYR A 111 -4.50 12.62 -1.81
CA TYR A 111 -5.43 11.50 -1.92
C TYR A 111 -5.44 10.55 -0.70
N ILE A 112 -4.62 10.81 0.32
CA ILE A 112 -4.57 10.08 1.62
C ILE A 112 -5.09 10.96 2.75
#